data_AF-A0A1E3LN15-F1
#
_entry.id   AF-A0A1E3LN15-F1
#
_cell.length_a   1.000
_cell.length_b   1.000
_cell.length_c   1.000
_cell.angle_alpha   90.00
_cell.angle_beta   90.00
_cell.angle_gamma   90.00
#
_symmetry.space_group_name_H-M   'P 1'
#
loop_
_entity.id
_entity.type
_entity.pdbx_description
1 polymer ?
#
loop_
_entity_poly.entity_id
_entity_poly.type
_entity_poly.pdbx_seq_one_letter_code
_entity_poly.pdbx_strand_id
1 'polypeptide(L)'
;MHKPWSLSDSYWSSLSGEHKALYALVRPQPKATYEVDVQLSHVERFLRGQAKDMMSMGGVLELEPDFQRGHVWTDEQRVKFVESLLRGCAPRSILFNCPGWNSEQASGDIAPHTFQCIDGLQRLTAIRKFIGGEFRVFGDLSAGQLKGSPFDPSHYTLKVSVYEFANRVDLLQFYLDLNSGGTVHGAQELERVRQLRELANSSVHGD
;
A
#
# COMPACT_ATOMS: atom_id res chain seq x y z
N MET A 1 28.57 0.70 -1.07
CA MET A 1 27.21 0.16 -0.90
C MET A 1 26.35 1.23 -0.25
N HIS A 2 25.17 1.51 -0.79
CA HIS A 2 24.24 2.46 -0.19
C HIS A 2 23.62 1.85 1.08
N LYS A 3 23.53 2.63 2.16
CA LYS A 3 22.88 2.20 3.40
C LYS A 3 21.37 2.10 3.16
N PRO A 4 20.69 1.00 3.54
CA PRO A 4 19.23 0.98 3.56
C PRO A 4 18.69 2.09 4.46
N TRP A 5 17.74 2.89 3.95
CA TRP A 5 17.22 4.07 4.68
C TRP A 5 16.64 3.73 6.06
N SER A 6 16.15 2.49 6.22
CA SER A 6 15.55 1.98 7.46
C SER A 6 16.55 1.69 8.58
N LEU A 7 17.87 1.72 8.31
CA LEU A 7 18.90 1.45 9.30
C LEU A 7 19.49 2.76 9.85
N SER A 8 19.78 2.78 11.16
CA SER A 8 20.56 3.87 11.75
C SER A 8 21.99 3.86 11.23
N ASP A 9 22.63 5.04 11.22
CA ASP A 9 24.03 5.17 10.80
C ASP A 9 24.98 4.39 11.71
N SER A 10 24.68 4.37 13.01
CA SER A 10 25.47 3.64 14.01
C SER A 10 25.43 2.13 13.78
N TYR A 11 24.25 1.58 13.51
CA TYR A 11 24.08 0.16 13.22
C TYR A 11 24.70 -0.21 11.87
N TRP A 12 24.48 0.58 10.83
CA TRP A 12 25.10 0.32 9.54
C TRP A 12 26.62 0.34 9.61
N SER A 13 27.20 1.29 10.34
CA SER A 13 28.65 1.41 10.49
C SER A 13 29.27 0.22 11.22
N SER A 14 28.55 -0.42 12.15
CA SER A 14 29.04 -1.58 12.90
C SER A 14 29.05 -2.89 12.11
N LEU A 15 28.37 -2.96 10.96
CA LEU A 15 28.32 -4.17 10.14
C LEU A 15 29.62 -4.41 9.35
N SER A 16 30.00 -5.70 9.27
CA SER A 16 31.09 -6.17 8.40
C SER A 16 30.75 -5.93 6.92
N GLY A 17 31.77 -5.97 6.06
CA GLY A 17 31.57 -5.88 4.60
C GLY A 17 30.65 -6.98 4.06
N GLU A 18 30.79 -8.21 4.57
CA GLU A 18 29.94 -9.35 4.22
C GLU A 18 28.48 -9.12 4.63
N HIS A 19 28.23 -8.60 5.85
CA HIS A 19 26.87 -8.29 6.29
C HIS A 19 26.25 -7.13 5.49
N LYS A 20 27.04 -6.11 5.15
CA LYS A 20 26.58 -5.02 4.26
C LYS A 20 26.22 -5.57 2.87
N ALA A 21 26.95 -6.56 2.36
CA ALA A 21 26.64 -7.25 1.11
C ALA A 21 25.33 -8.06 1.21
N LEU A 22 25.08 -8.74 2.33
CA LEU A 22 23.81 -9.42 2.57
C LEU A 22 22.63 -8.45 2.58
N TYR A 23 22.78 -7.24 3.13
CA TYR A 23 21.72 -6.23 3.06
C TYR A 23 21.41 -5.80 1.61
N ALA A 24 22.43 -5.71 0.75
CA ALA A 24 22.23 -5.39 -0.66
C ALA A 24 21.52 -6.52 -1.44
N LEU A 25 21.73 -7.77 -1.02
CA LEU A 25 21.13 -8.96 -1.61
C LEU A 25 19.70 -9.22 -1.10
N VAL A 26 19.52 -9.27 0.22
CA VAL A 26 18.25 -9.62 0.87
C VAL A 26 17.24 -8.48 0.76
N ARG A 27 17.70 -7.23 0.83
CA ARG A 27 16.86 -6.02 0.81
C ARG A 27 15.66 -6.14 1.76
N PRO A 28 15.90 -6.26 3.07
CA PRO A 28 14.81 -6.38 4.03
C PRO A 28 13.91 -5.15 3.94
N GLN A 29 12.62 -5.42 3.86
CA GLN A 29 11.61 -4.38 3.71
C GLN A 29 11.55 -3.50 4.96
N PRO A 30 11.40 -2.17 4.81
CA PRO A 30 11.22 -1.28 5.96
C PRO A 30 9.96 -1.63 6.75
N LYS A 31 9.90 -1.16 7.98
CA LYS A 31 8.66 -1.21 8.78
C LYS A 31 7.82 0.02 8.47
N ALA A 32 6.50 -0.14 8.54
CA ALA A 32 5.58 0.99 8.51
C ALA A 32 5.85 1.92 9.71
N THR A 33 5.75 3.23 9.50
CA THR A 33 5.90 4.25 10.55
C THR A 33 4.61 4.50 11.31
N TYR A 34 3.48 4.10 10.73
CA TYR A 34 2.16 4.17 11.33
C TYR A 34 1.32 2.97 10.89
N GLU A 35 0.52 2.45 11.81
CA GLU A 35 -0.45 1.40 11.52
C GLU A 35 -1.76 1.67 12.27
N VAL A 36 -2.88 1.41 11.61
CA VAL A 36 -4.22 1.55 12.20
C VAL A 36 -5.18 0.50 11.66
N ASP A 37 -6.08 0.03 12.51
CA ASP A 37 -7.19 -0.82 12.10
C ASP A 37 -8.40 0.04 11.75
N VAL A 38 -8.86 -0.06 10.50
CA VAL A 38 -10.03 0.66 9.98
C VAL A 38 -11.18 -0.32 9.79
N GLN A 39 -12.29 -0.12 10.48
CA GLN A 39 -13.50 -0.92 10.30
C GLN A 39 -14.00 -0.85 8.86
N LEU A 40 -14.50 -1.96 8.32
CA LEU A 40 -14.98 -1.99 6.92
C LEU A 40 -16.09 -0.97 6.68
N SER A 41 -17.00 -0.82 7.65
CA SER A 41 -18.08 0.17 7.63
C SER A 41 -17.59 1.63 7.60
N HIS A 42 -16.34 1.89 7.98
CA HIS A 42 -15.75 3.23 8.05
C HIS A 42 -14.76 3.52 6.92
N VAL A 43 -14.50 2.58 6.00
CA VAL A 43 -13.51 2.74 4.92
C VAL A 43 -13.76 3.99 4.08
N GLU A 44 -15.00 4.23 3.64
CA GLU A 44 -15.35 5.42 2.87
C GLU A 44 -15.14 6.72 3.66
N ARG A 45 -15.48 6.71 4.96
CA ARG A 45 -15.25 7.87 5.83
C ARG A 45 -13.75 8.12 6.01
N PHE A 46 -12.98 7.08 6.24
CA PHE A 46 -11.52 7.14 6.37
C PHE A 46 -10.90 7.76 5.12
N LEU A 47 -11.17 7.20 3.93
CA LEU A 47 -10.59 7.70 2.68
C LEU A 47 -10.97 9.16 2.39
N ARG A 48 -12.22 9.55 2.62
CA ARG A 48 -12.64 10.95 2.47
C ARG A 48 -11.96 11.89 3.46
N GLY A 49 -11.78 11.45 4.70
CA GLY A 49 -11.02 12.19 5.72
C GLY A 49 -9.58 12.41 5.25
N GLN A 50 -8.90 11.32 4.90
CA GLN A 50 -7.53 11.37 4.39
C GLN A 50 -7.38 12.28 3.16
N ALA A 51 -8.27 12.17 2.18
CA ALA A 51 -8.25 13.04 1.00
C ALA A 51 -8.37 14.52 1.38
N LYS A 52 -9.30 14.85 2.28
CA LYS A 52 -9.52 16.22 2.74
C LYS A 52 -8.30 16.75 3.51
N ASP A 53 -7.76 15.94 4.41
CA ASP A 53 -6.64 16.33 5.27
C ASP A 53 -5.38 16.56 4.41
N MET A 54 -5.06 15.64 3.49
CA MET A 54 -3.93 15.81 2.57
C MET A 54 -4.09 17.09 1.73
N MET A 55 -5.28 17.31 1.14
CA MET A 55 -5.56 18.52 0.35
C MET A 55 -5.39 19.80 1.17
N SER A 56 -5.79 19.80 2.45
CA SER A 56 -5.63 20.96 3.33
C SER A 56 -4.17 21.31 3.63
N MET A 57 -3.27 20.33 3.51
CA MET A 57 -1.82 20.48 3.67
C MET A 57 -1.08 20.66 2.33
N GLY A 58 -1.82 20.84 1.22
CA GLY A 58 -1.26 20.99 -0.13
C GLY A 58 -0.84 19.68 -0.79
N GLY A 59 -1.18 18.53 -0.20
CA GLY A 59 -0.95 17.19 -0.75
C GLY A 59 -2.18 16.58 -1.43
N VAL A 60 -2.17 15.27 -1.61
CA VAL A 60 -3.20 14.52 -2.35
C VAL A 60 -3.33 13.07 -1.87
N LEU A 61 -4.53 12.49 -1.98
CA LEU A 61 -4.73 11.04 -1.89
C LEU A 61 -4.75 10.43 -3.30
N GLU A 62 -3.83 9.52 -3.57
CA GLU A 62 -3.72 8.79 -4.84
C GLU A 62 -3.93 7.29 -4.60
N LEU A 63 -5.11 6.78 -4.94
CA LEU A 63 -5.37 5.33 -4.86
C LEU A 63 -4.76 4.56 -6.04
N GLU A 64 -4.58 5.24 -7.16
CA GLU A 64 -4.07 4.66 -8.41
C GLU A 64 -2.87 5.47 -8.91
N PRO A 65 -1.77 5.56 -8.13
CA PRO A 65 -0.54 6.13 -8.64
C PRO A 65 -0.08 5.36 -9.88
N ASP A 66 0.73 5.98 -10.72
CA ASP A 66 1.12 5.43 -12.02
C ASP A 66 1.78 4.05 -11.97
N PHE A 67 2.41 3.65 -10.86
CA PHE A 67 2.98 2.31 -10.67
C PHE A 67 1.94 1.23 -10.29
N GLN A 68 0.67 1.58 -10.02
CA GLN A 68 -0.41 0.60 -9.84
C GLN A 68 -0.89 0.00 -11.17
N ARG A 69 -1.52 -1.18 -11.09
CA ARG A 69 -2.15 -1.87 -12.24
C ARG A 69 -3.59 -1.48 -12.53
N GLY A 70 -4.14 -0.51 -11.82
CA GLY A 70 -5.57 -0.22 -11.85
C GLY A 70 -6.41 -1.41 -11.37
N HIS A 71 -7.69 -1.48 -11.78
CA HIS A 71 -8.68 -2.46 -11.30
C HIS A 71 -8.73 -3.74 -12.14
N VAL A 72 -7.86 -4.71 -11.83
CA VAL A 72 -7.72 -5.95 -12.61
C VAL A 72 -8.54 -7.14 -12.09
N TRP A 73 -9.11 -7.07 -10.88
CA TRP A 73 -9.96 -8.15 -10.40
C TRP A 73 -11.28 -8.23 -11.16
N THR A 74 -11.73 -9.44 -11.48
CA THR A 74 -13.10 -9.68 -11.95
C THR A 74 -14.10 -9.57 -10.79
N ASP A 75 -15.39 -9.49 -11.09
CA ASP A 75 -16.43 -9.46 -10.06
C ASP A 75 -16.41 -10.74 -9.20
N GLU A 76 -16.15 -11.90 -9.80
CA GLU A 76 -16.03 -13.16 -9.08
C GLU A 76 -14.85 -13.15 -8.10
N GLN A 77 -13.72 -12.54 -8.49
CA GLN A 77 -12.56 -12.38 -7.59
C GLN A 77 -12.88 -11.45 -6.42
N ARG A 78 -13.59 -10.35 -6.68
CA ARG A 78 -14.05 -9.42 -5.62
C ARG A 78 -14.99 -10.13 -4.64
N VAL A 79 -15.97 -10.89 -5.14
CA VAL A 79 -16.90 -11.69 -4.32
C VAL A 79 -16.13 -12.70 -3.46
N LYS A 80 -15.27 -13.52 -4.07
CA LYS A 80 -14.49 -14.53 -3.35
C LYS A 80 -13.59 -13.92 -2.27
N PHE A 81 -13.01 -12.76 -2.55
CA PHE A 81 -12.19 -12.05 -1.57
C PHE A 81 -13.03 -11.64 -0.35
N VAL A 82 -14.18 -10.97 -0.55
CA VAL A 82 -15.02 -10.52 0.58
C VAL A 82 -15.57 -11.72 1.35
N GLU A 83 -15.98 -12.80 0.68
CA GLU A 83 -16.39 -14.02 1.37
C GLU A 83 -15.25 -14.64 2.21
N SER A 84 -14.03 -14.66 1.69
CA SER A 84 -12.86 -15.16 2.42
C SER A 84 -12.49 -14.25 3.60
N LEU A 85 -12.70 -12.94 3.47
CA LEU A 85 -12.52 -11.96 4.53
C LEU A 85 -13.54 -12.17 5.67
N LEU A 86 -14.82 -12.38 5.33
CA LEU A 86 -15.87 -12.66 6.32
C LEU A 86 -15.66 -14.00 7.04
N ARG A 87 -14.99 -14.96 6.39
CA ARG A 87 -14.52 -16.21 7.03
C ARG A 87 -13.28 -16.04 7.92
N GLY A 88 -12.64 -14.87 7.89
CA GLY A 88 -11.41 -14.60 8.65
C GLY A 88 -10.13 -15.15 8.02
N CYS A 89 -10.15 -15.53 6.73
CA CYS A 89 -9.02 -16.16 6.06
C CYS A 89 -8.25 -15.20 5.13
N ALA A 90 -8.91 -14.15 4.62
CA ALA A 90 -8.29 -13.26 3.64
C ALA A 90 -7.28 -12.29 4.28
N PRO A 91 -6.22 -11.90 3.55
CA PRO A 91 -5.32 -10.84 4.01
C PRO A 91 -6.05 -9.49 4.04
N ARG A 92 -5.82 -8.73 5.11
CA ARG A 92 -6.51 -7.45 5.39
C ARG A 92 -5.60 -6.22 5.30
N SER A 93 -4.36 -6.37 4.86
CA SER A 93 -3.39 -5.28 4.79
C SER A 93 -3.64 -4.38 3.59
N ILE A 94 -3.59 -3.07 3.81
CA ILE A 94 -3.53 -2.03 2.77
C ILE A 94 -2.31 -1.16 3.08
N LEU A 95 -1.41 -1.03 2.12
CA LEU A 95 -0.16 -0.30 2.32
C LEU A 95 -0.23 1.03 1.59
N PHE A 96 0.17 2.10 2.27
CA PHE A 96 0.26 3.44 1.71
C PHE A 96 1.66 4.03 1.92
N ASN A 97 2.06 4.93 1.04
CA ASN A 97 3.19 5.84 1.24
C ASN A 97 2.66 7.24 1.56
N CYS A 98 3.27 7.97 2.48
CA CYS A 98 3.03 9.39 2.72
C CYS A 98 4.27 10.05 3.34
N PRO A 99 5.11 10.75 2.57
CA PRO A 99 6.25 11.48 3.12
C PRO A 99 5.78 12.54 4.13
N GLY A 100 6.42 12.58 5.31
CA GLY A 100 6.09 13.53 6.37
C GLY A 100 4.81 13.19 7.13
N TRP A 101 4.49 11.90 7.27
CA TRP A 101 3.31 11.45 8.03
C TRP A 101 3.54 11.58 9.54
N ASN A 102 4.61 10.98 10.06
CA ASN A 102 5.03 11.09 11.46
C ASN A 102 6.42 11.71 11.62
N SER A 103 7.25 11.71 10.57
CA SER A 103 8.61 12.24 10.61
C SER A 103 8.69 13.69 10.11
N GLU A 104 9.73 14.42 10.51
CA GLU A 104 10.08 15.69 9.86
C GLU A 104 10.25 15.45 8.36
N GLN A 105 9.79 16.41 7.54
CA GLN A 105 9.81 16.28 6.09
C GLN A 105 11.23 16.02 5.58
N ALA A 106 11.46 14.78 5.13
CA ALA A 106 12.69 14.41 4.45
C ALA A 106 12.70 15.04 3.05
N SER A 107 13.84 15.60 2.65
CA SER A 107 14.05 16.06 1.28
C SER A 107 14.03 14.87 0.32
N GLY A 108 13.22 14.96 -0.73
CA GLY A 108 13.04 13.92 -1.74
C GLY A 108 12.23 14.42 -2.93
N ASP A 109 12.08 13.58 -3.95
CA ASP A 109 11.36 13.89 -5.20
C ASP A 109 9.86 13.57 -5.15
N ILE A 110 9.36 12.98 -4.06
CA ILE A 110 7.93 12.83 -3.78
C ILE A 110 7.47 14.02 -2.93
N ALA A 111 6.46 14.74 -3.41
CA ALA A 111 5.89 15.86 -2.66
C ALA A 111 5.39 15.42 -1.27
N PRO A 112 5.59 16.24 -0.21
CA PRO A 112 5.04 15.95 1.11
C PRO A 112 3.52 15.74 1.08
N HIS A 113 3.01 14.95 2.01
CA HIS A 113 1.56 14.67 2.13
C HIS A 113 0.92 14.05 0.87
N THR A 114 1.73 13.43 0.00
CA THR A 114 1.24 12.59 -1.10
C THR A 114 0.93 11.20 -0.55
N PHE A 115 -0.35 10.93 -0.27
CA PHE A 115 -0.83 9.68 0.32
C PHE A 115 -1.16 8.66 -0.78
N GLN A 116 -0.19 7.83 -1.15
CA GLN A 116 -0.25 6.95 -2.33
C GLN A 116 -0.50 5.49 -1.92
N CYS A 117 -1.47 4.82 -2.55
CA CYS A 117 -1.69 3.39 -2.33
C CYS A 117 -0.58 2.56 -2.99
N ILE A 118 0.18 1.82 -2.18
CA ILE A 118 1.26 0.95 -2.64
C ILE A 118 0.71 -0.44 -3.00
N ASP A 119 -0.06 -1.02 -2.09
CA ASP A 119 -0.59 -2.38 -2.21
C ASP A 119 -1.97 -2.49 -1.56
N GLY A 120 -2.79 -3.40 -2.10
CA GLY A 120 -4.14 -3.66 -1.63
C GLY A 120 -5.25 -2.91 -2.35
N LEU A 121 -4.97 -2.21 -3.47
CA LEU A 121 -6.00 -1.52 -4.26
C LEU A 121 -7.20 -2.41 -4.60
N GLN A 122 -6.97 -3.66 -5.02
CA GLN A 122 -8.06 -4.59 -5.34
C GLN A 122 -8.91 -4.95 -4.13
N ARG A 123 -8.25 -5.20 -2.98
CA ARG A 123 -8.91 -5.52 -1.70
C ARG A 123 -9.75 -4.34 -1.22
N LEU A 124 -9.15 -3.15 -1.23
CA LEU A 124 -9.82 -1.91 -0.86
C LEU A 124 -11.03 -1.67 -1.76
N THR A 125 -10.87 -1.81 -3.07
CA THR A 125 -11.95 -1.63 -4.05
C THR A 125 -13.08 -2.65 -3.85
N ALA A 126 -12.76 -3.93 -3.65
CA ALA A 126 -13.77 -4.96 -3.40
C ALA A 126 -14.59 -4.65 -2.14
N ILE A 127 -13.95 -4.18 -1.06
CA ILE A 127 -14.63 -3.79 0.18
C ILE A 127 -15.51 -2.57 -0.05
N ARG A 128 -14.99 -1.52 -0.69
CA ARG A 128 -15.76 -0.30 -1.00
C ARG A 128 -17.02 -0.62 -1.80
N LYS A 129 -16.88 -1.42 -2.85
CA LYS A 129 -17.98 -1.89 -3.70
C LYS A 129 -19.00 -2.72 -2.92
N PHE A 130 -18.54 -3.63 -2.07
CA PHE A 130 -19.43 -4.45 -1.23
C PHE A 130 -20.23 -3.59 -0.22
N ILE A 131 -19.55 -2.69 0.50
CA ILE A 131 -20.19 -1.77 1.45
C ILE A 131 -21.16 -0.81 0.74
N GLY A 132 -20.81 -0.39 -0.48
CA GLY A 132 -21.66 0.41 -1.36
C GLY A 132 -22.86 -0.34 -1.95
N GLY A 133 -22.95 -1.66 -1.76
CA GLY A 133 -24.05 -2.49 -2.26
C GLY A 133 -23.95 -2.81 -3.75
N GLU A 134 -22.78 -2.68 -4.38
CA GLU A 134 -22.58 -2.93 -5.81
C GLU A 134 -22.60 -4.42 -6.16
N PHE A 135 -22.31 -5.31 -5.21
CA PHE A 135 -22.43 -6.77 -5.39
C PHE A 135 -22.82 -7.48 -4.09
N ARG A 136 -23.18 -8.76 -4.23
CA ARG A 136 -23.60 -9.65 -3.14
C ARG A 136 -22.59 -10.78 -2.94
N VAL A 137 -22.54 -11.32 -1.72
CA VAL A 137 -21.67 -12.43 -1.32
C VAL A 137 -22.50 -13.62 -0.86
N PHE A 138 -21.93 -14.83 -0.89
CA PHE A 138 -22.62 -16.06 -0.50
C PHE A 138 -23.95 -16.26 -1.25
N GLY A 139 -23.97 -15.91 -2.54
CA GLY A 139 -25.17 -15.93 -3.38
C GLY A 139 -25.89 -14.59 -3.40
N ASP A 140 -26.60 -14.24 -2.32
CA ASP A 140 -27.55 -13.12 -2.31
C ASP A 140 -27.38 -12.12 -1.15
N LEU A 141 -26.35 -12.24 -0.31
CA LEU A 141 -26.19 -11.38 0.86
C LEU A 141 -25.50 -10.06 0.51
N SER A 142 -26.17 -8.94 0.76
CA SER A 142 -25.59 -7.60 0.71
C SER A 142 -25.02 -7.17 2.07
N ALA A 143 -24.14 -6.17 2.08
CA ALA A 143 -23.62 -5.58 3.31
C ALA A 143 -24.75 -5.07 4.24
N GLY A 144 -25.82 -4.51 3.68
CA GLY A 144 -26.98 -4.06 4.44
C GLY A 144 -27.76 -5.19 5.12
N GLN A 145 -27.84 -6.38 4.50
CA GLN A 145 -28.49 -7.55 5.10
C GLN A 145 -27.66 -8.18 6.22
N LEU A 146 -26.33 -8.00 6.21
CA LEU A 146 -25.46 -8.46 7.29
C LEU A 146 -25.48 -7.53 8.51
N LYS A 147 -26.07 -6.34 8.39
CA LYS A 147 -26.08 -5.34 9.47
C LYS A 147 -26.78 -5.87 10.72
N GLY A 148 -26.11 -5.75 11.87
CA GLY A 148 -26.58 -6.27 13.17
C GLY A 148 -26.40 -7.78 13.36
N SER A 149 -25.91 -8.51 12.36
CA SER A 149 -25.57 -9.93 12.49
C SER A 149 -24.14 -10.12 13.03
N PRO A 150 -23.74 -11.33 13.45
CA PRO A 150 -22.34 -11.64 13.77
C PRO A 150 -21.35 -11.38 12.61
N PHE A 151 -21.86 -11.27 11.38
CA PHE A 151 -21.08 -11.00 10.17
C PHE A 151 -21.20 -9.53 9.71
N ASP A 152 -21.70 -8.63 10.57
CA ASP A 152 -21.77 -7.21 10.28
C ASP A 152 -20.37 -6.67 9.91
N PRO A 153 -20.22 -5.93 8.79
CA PRO A 153 -18.93 -5.39 8.38
C PRO A 153 -18.21 -4.52 9.44
N SER A 154 -18.93 -3.96 10.42
CA SER A 154 -18.33 -3.23 11.56
C SER A 154 -17.51 -4.12 12.50
N HIS A 155 -17.69 -5.44 12.46
CA HIS A 155 -16.87 -6.41 13.22
C HIS A 155 -15.55 -6.77 12.54
N TYR A 156 -15.33 -6.30 11.31
CA TYR A 156 -14.14 -6.59 10.52
C TYR A 156 -13.33 -5.32 10.27
N THR A 157 -12.01 -5.46 10.17
CA THR A 157 -11.10 -4.34 9.97
C THR A 157 -10.09 -4.61 8.86
N LEU A 158 -9.73 -3.56 8.12
CA LEU A 158 -8.50 -3.49 7.34
C LEU A 158 -7.37 -3.00 8.23
N LYS A 159 -6.17 -3.53 8.02
CA LYS A 159 -4.95 -2.98 8.61
C LYS A 159 -4.34 -2.02 7.60
N VAL A 160 -4.39 -0.73 7.89
CA VAL A 160 -3.72 0.30 7.09
C VAL A 160 -2.32 0.50 7.67
N SER A 161 -1.30 0.34 6.83
CA SER A 161 0.10 0.59 7.20
C SER A 161 0.65 1.69 6.31
N VAL A 162 1.28 2.71 6.91
CA VAL A 162 1.82 3.87 6.22
C VAL A 162 3.34 3.86 6.30
N TYR A 163 3.97 4.07 5.14
CA TYR A 163 5.41 4.22 4.93
C TYR A 163 5.72 5.66 4.54
N GLU A 164 6.97 6.08 4.66
CA GLU A 164 7.39 7.48 4.41
C GLU A 164 8.60 7.54 3.47
N PHE A 165 8.52 6.84 2.34
CA PHE A 165 9.52 6.96 1.28
C PHE A 165 9.45 8.36 0.66
N ALA A 166 10.50 9.17 0.86
CA ALA A 166 10.62 10.49 0.26
C ALA A 166 11.12 10.45 -1.20
N ASN A 167 11.83 9.38 -1.58
CA ASN A 167 12.35 9.20 -2.94
C ASN A 167 11.55 8.14 -3.69
N ARG A 168 11.16 8.48 -4.92
CA ARG A 168 10.38 7.66 -5.84
C ARG A 168 11.10 6.38 -6.22
N VAL A 169 12.42 6.43 -6.39
CA VAL A 169 13.22 5.23 -6.69
C VAL A 169 13.08 4.16 -5.60
N ASP A 170 13.07 4.55 -4.33
CA ASP A 170 12.94 3.64 -3.19
C ASP A 170 11.52 3.09 -3.07
N LEU A 171 10.51 3.94 -3.29
CA LEU A 171 9.10 3.52 -3.32
C LEU A 171 8.83 2.49 -4.42
N LEU A 172 9.35 2.72 -5.63
CA LEU A 172 9.18 1.79 -6.75
C LEU A 172 9.96 0.49 -6.53
N GLN A 173 11.14 0.56 -5.91
CA GLN A 173 11.89 -0.63 -5.52
C GLN A 173 11.11 -1.45 -4.49
N PHE A 174 10.54 -0.81 -3.46
CA PHE A 174 9.68 -1.45 -2.45
C PHE A 174 8.49 -2.15 -3.11
N TYR A 175 7.81 -1.46 -4.04
CA TYR A 175 6.70 -2.02 -4.80
C TYR A 175 7.10 -3.28 -5.59
N LEU A 176 8.24 -3.26 -6.29
CA LEU A 176 8.72 -4.40 -7.06
C LEU A 176 9.06 -5.60 -6.18
N ASP A 177 9.74 -5.37 -5.06
CA ASP A 177 10.13 -6.44 -4.15
C ASP A 177 8.91 -7.09 -3.51
N LEU A 178 7.92 -6.29 -3.11
CA LEU A 178 6.65 -6.77 -2.55
C LEU A 178 5.86 -7.66 -3.52
N ASN A 179 5.85 -7.30 -4.81
CA ASN A 179 4.93 -7.89 -5.79
C ASN A 179 5.56 -8.98 -6.68
N SER A 180 6.86 -9.24 -6.54
CA SER A 180 7.61 -10.19 -7.36
C SER A 180 7.71 -11.62 -6.78
N GLY A 181 7.37 -11.83 -5.50
CA GLY A 181 7.68 -13.03 -4.70
C GLY A 181 6.93 -14.34 -5.01
N GLY A 182 6.34 -14.53 -6.19
CA GLY A 182 5.61 -15.78 -6.51
C GLY A 182 4.50 -15.68 -7.55
N THR A 183 4.37 -14.54 -8.24
CA THR A 183 3.37 -14.20 -9.27
C THR A 183 1.96 -13.89 -8.76
N VAL A 184 1.84 -12.74 -8.07
CA VAL A 184 0.57 -12.03 -7.84
C VAL A 184 0.34 -10.91 -8.88
N HIS A 185 1.40 -10.49 -9.58
CA HIS A 185 1.42 -9.45 -10.60
C HIS A 185 1.95 -9.99 -11.94
N GLY A 186 1.45 -9.46 -13.05
CA GLY A 186 1.83 -9.91 -14.39
C GLY A 186 3.24 -9.45 -14.75
N ALA A 187 3.97 -10.23 -15.57
CA ALA A 187 5.35 -9.90 -15.96
C ALA A 187 5.47 -8.54 -16.68
N GLN A 188 4.51 -8.20 -17.55
CA GLN A 188 4.45 -6.92 -18.26
C GLN A 188 4.27 -5.73 -17.31
N GLU A 189 3.48 -5.92 -16.26
CA GLU A 189 3.24 -4.90 -15.24
C GLU A 189 4.52 -4.59 -14.45
N LEU A 190 5.21 -5.64 -13.99
CA LEU A 190 6.48 -5.48 -13.26
C LEU A 190 7.54 -4.82 -14.15
N GLU A 191 7.58 -5.13 -15.44
CA GLU A 191 8.52 -4.52 -16.38
C GLU A 191 8.27 -3.02 -16.55
N ARG A 192 7.00 -2.62 -16.69
CA ARG A 192 6.63 -1.19 -16.74
C ARG A 192 7.10 -0.44 -15.49
N VAL A 193 6.96 -1.03 -14.31
CA VAL A 193 7.42 -0.41 -13.06
C VAL A 193 8.96 -0.36 -12.97
N ARG A 194 9.68 -1.34 -13.53
CA ARG A 194 11.16 -1.26 -13.65
C ARG A 194 11.59 -0.07 -14.49
N GLN A 195 10.92 0.18 -15.62
CA GLN A 195 11.18 1.34 -16.48
C GLN A 195 10.92 2.66 -15.74
N LEU A 196 9.82 2.76 -14.98
CA LEU A 196 9.56 3.93 -14.12
C LEU A 196 10.67 4.16 -13.09
N ARG A 197 11.21 3.09 -12.50
CA ARG A 197 12.31 3.16 -11.52
C ARG A 197 13.61 3.66 -12.17
N GLU A 198 13.92 3.21 -13.39
CA GLU A 198 15.12 3.65 -14.13
C GLU A 198 15.05 5.14 -14.50
N LEU A 199 13.88 5.63 -14.91
CA LEU A 199 13.63 7.05 -15.17
C LEU A 199 13.78 7.89 -13.88
N ALA A 200 13.21 7.42 -12.77
CA ALA A 200 13.35 8.09 -11.47
C ALA A 200 14.84 8.15 -11.03
N ASN A 201 15.59 7.06 -11.19
CA ASN A 201 17.00 7.01 -10.83
C ASN A 201 17.88 7.94 -11.68
N SER A 202 17.56 8.08 -12.98
CA SER A 202 18.29 8.97 -13.88
C SER A 202 18.05 10.45 -13.56
N SER A 203 16.87 10.78 -13.04
CA SER A 203 16.51 12.15 -12.64
C SER A 203 17.24 12.62 -11.37
N VAL A 204 17.69 11.69 -10.52
CA VAL A 204 18.46 11.99 -9.29
C VAL A 204 19.95 12.23 -9.58
N HIS A 205 20.46 11.89 -10.77
CA HIS A 205 21.89 12.00 -11.12
C HIS A 205 22.15 12.94 -12.31
N GLY A 206 21.14 13.73 -12.71
CA GLY A 206 21.14 14.57 -13.89
C GLY A 206 21.38 16.07 -13.68
N ASP A 207 21.72 16.51 -12.46
CA ASP A 207 22.05 17.90 -12.12
C ASP A 207 23.47 18.03 -11.55
#